data_AF-A0A7S2GBW1-F1
#
_entry.id   AF-A0A7S2GBW1-F1
#
_cell.length_a   1.000
_cell.length_b   1.000
_cell.length_c   1.000
_cell.angle_alpha   90.00
_cell.angle_beta   90.00
_cell.angle_gamma   90.00
#
_symmetry.space_group_name_H-M   'P 1'
#
loop_
_entity.id
_entity.type
_entity.pdbx_description
1 polymer ?
#
loop_
_entity_poly.entity_id
_entity_poly.type
_entity_poly.pdbx_seq_one_letter_code
_entity_poly.pdbx_strand_id
1 'polypeptide(L)'
;ERLRPSATLTDIERTIRPSTSAITAASPTLDLLPPADAKRAVDPSAPCTQIHQMVLTYTFDADPEGDESTISLVPRLPSLHAQLYDSPLDSMVWRLESSKGSILTHGGLIHDPSPVKLVKGKYSLSVLLRHTEPAQLDALKDLPLLLSMKLPKKIDLPIYNDRGSASSGGYGDTSKSVDGWIRRGGHKDIYIGAPTTTLPKLITSGDVLVGTVHVNREVKGVGLPLASLAPPAASKPKKAKG
;
A
#
# COMPACT_ATOMS: atom_id res chain seq x y z
N GLU A 1 28.71 -16.42 -12.75
CA GLU A 1 27.84 -16.36 -11.57
C GLU A 1 26.79 -17.47 -11.63
N ARG A 2 26.36 -18.00 -10.49
CA ARG A 2 25.30 -19.02 -10.43
C ARG A 2 23.94 -18.33 -10.49
N LEU A 3 23.09 -18.76 -11.41
CA LEU A 3 21.71 -18.29 -11.58
C LEU A 3 20.78 -19.31 -10.93
N ARG A 4 19.95 -18.89 -9.97
CA ARG A 4 18.92 -19.71 -9.33
C ARG A 4 17.73 -18.82 -8.97
N PRO A 5 16.92 -18.41 -9.96
CA PRO A 5 15.99 -17.34 -9.75
C PRO A 5 14.77 -17.84 -8.97
N SER A 6 14.18 -16.96 -8.17
CA SER A 6 12.94 -17.22 -7.45
C SER A 6 12.12 -15.95 -7.38
N ALA A 7 10.82 -16.05 -7.64
CA ALA A 7 9.90 -14.92 -7.64
C ALA A 7 8.72 -15.26 -6.72
N THR A 8 8.49 -14.42 -5.72
CA THR A 8 7.43 -14.66 -4.72
C THR A 8 6.69 -13.37 -4.40
N LEU A 9 5.37 -13.45 -4.28
CA LEU A 9 4.51 -12.36 -3.81
C LEU A 9 4.23 -12.56 -2.31
N THR A 10 4.37 -11.49 -1.54
CA THR A 10 4.33 -11.52 -0.07
C THR A 10 3.25 -10.63 0.51
N ASP A 11 2.89 -9.54 -0.18
CA ASP A 11 2.01 -8.51 0.33
C ASP A 11 0.94 -8.15 -0.70
N ILE A 12 -0.21 -7.69 -0.21
CA ILE A 12 -1.30 -7.12 -0.99
C ILE A 12 -1.35 -5.63 -0.66
N GLU A 13 -1.37 -4.81 -1.70
CA GLU A 13 -1.57 -3.38 -1.62
C GLU A 13 -2.95 -3.03 -2.18
N ARG A 14 -3.82 -2.50 -1.31
CA ARG A 14 -5.18 -2.07 -1.66
C ARG A 14 -5.34 -0.59 -1.44
N THR A 15 -5.78 0.14 -2.48
CA THR A 15 -6.12 1.54 -2.36
C THR A 15 -7.59 1.73 -2.02
N ILE A 16 -7.89 2.54 -1.00
CA ILE A 16 -9.25 2.94 -0.66
C ILE A 16 -9.38 4.46 -0.61
N ARG A 17 -10.53 4.97 -1.03
CA ARG A 17 -10.87 6.39 -0.94
C ARG A 17 -11.53 6.71 0.41
N PRO A 18 -11.46 7.96 0.87
CA PRO A 18 -12.17 8.36 2.08
C PRO A 18 -13.67 8.24 1.87
N SER A 19 -14.38 7.75 2.89
CA SER A 19 -15.85 7.73 2.92
C SER A 19 -16.42 9.11 3.26
N THR A 20 -15.71 9.88 4.09
CA THR A 20 -16.06 11.25 4.45
C THR A 20 -14.83 12.13 4.56
N SER A 21 -14.99 13.40 4.18
CA SER A 21 -14.01 14.46 4.39
C SER A 21 -14.72 15.67 5.00
N ALA A 22 -14.17 16.22 6.08
CA ALA A 22 -14.75 17.37 6.77
C ALA A 22 -13.65 18.37 7.11
N ILE A 23 -13.75 19.58 6.55
CA ILE A 23 -12.86 20.71 6.83
C ILE A 23 -13.53 21.60 7.88
N THR A 24 -12.81 21.92 8.94
CA THR A 24 -13.27 22.79 10.03
C THR A 24 -12.16 23.74 10.45
N ALA A 25 -12.53 24.91 10.97
CA ALA A 25 -11.57 25.73 11.70
C ALA A 25 -11.13 24.97 12.95
N ALA A 26 -9.82 24.96 13.23
CA ALA A 26 -9.28 24.37 14.45
C ALA A 26 -9.57 25.27 15.66
N SER A 27 -8.96 25.01 16.82
CA SER A 27 -9.26 25.78 18.03
C SER A 27 -9.00 27.28 17.81
N PRO A 28 -9.98 28.16 18.07
CA PRO A 28 -9.81 29.61 17.88
C PRO A 28 -8.92 30.23 18.96
N THR A 29 -8.50 29.46 19.96
CA THR A 29 -7.61 29.92 21.05
C THR A 29 -6.23 29.30 20.99
N LEU A 30 -6.12 28.04 20.57
CA LEU A 30 -4.86 27.29 20.56
C LEU A 30 -4.22 27.22 19.18
N ASP A 31 -5.03 27.18 18.11
CA ASP A 31 -4.56 26.92 16.76
C ASP A 31 -4.54 28.21 15.91
N LEU A 32 -3.93 29.25 16.49
CA LEU A 32 -3.70 30.55 15.86
C LEU A 32 -2.20 30.75 15.65
N LEU A 33 -1.77 30.84 14.38
CA LEU A 33 -0.38 31.14 14.06
C LEU A 33 -0.15 32.66 14.21
N PRO A 34 0.79 33.11 15.06
CA PRO A 34 1.08 34.53 15.19
C PRO A 34 1.63 35.10 13.87
N PRO A 35 1.43 36.39 13.60
CA PRO A 35 2.07 37.05 12.46
C PRO A 35 3.59 37.00 12.64
N ALA A 36 4.31 36.84 11.52
CA ALA A 36 5.76 36.90 11.49
C ALA A 36 6.30 38.23 12.04
N ASP A 37 7.48 38.21 12.64
CA ASP A 37 8.08 39.39 13.31
C ASP A 37 8.21 40.60 12.37
N ALA A 38 8.55 40.37 11.10
CA ALA A 38 8.60 41.43 10.10
C ALA A 38 7.24 42.11 9.87
N LYS A 39 6.14 41.34 9.85
CA LYS A 39 4.79 41.91 9.74
C LYS A 39 4.39 42.63 11.03
N ARG A 40 4.72 42.05 12.18
CA ARG A 40 4.44 42.64 13.50
C ARG A 40 5.20 43.95 13.75
N ALA A 41 6.42 44.07 13.24
CA ALA A 41 7.23 45.29 13.35
C ALA A 41 6.63 46.46 12.55
N VAL A 42 5.98 46.18 11.43
CA VAL A 42 5.30 47.17 10.59
C VAL A 42 3.91 47.50 11.16
N ASP A 43 3.17 46.48 11.61
CA ASP A 43 1.84 46.61 12.19
C ASP A 43 1.74 45.77 13.49
N PRO A 44 1.81 46.42 14.67
CA PRO A 44 1.65 45.75 15.96
C PRO A 44 0.27 45.08 16.15
N SER A 45 -0.72 45.47 15.35
CA SER A 45 -2.09 44.93 15.39
C SER A 45 -2.35 43.83 14.36
N ALA A 46 -1.32 43.38 13.64
CA ALA A 46 -1.45 42.33 12.62
C ALA A 46 -2.15 41.08 13.18
N PRO A 47 -3.17 40.54 12.49
CA PRO A 47 -3.96 39.43 13.01
C PRO A 47 -3.18 38.12 12.98
N CYS A 48 -3.51 37.21 13.90
CA CYS A 48 -3.08 35.82 13.83
C CYS A 48 -3.79 35.10 12.67
N THR A 49 -3.15 34.09 12.10
CA THR A 49 -3.71 33.26 11.04
C THR A 49 -4.35 32.01 11.64
N GLN A 50 -5.64 31.79 11.37
CA GLN A 50 -6.36 30.61 11.83
C GLN A 50 -5.87 29.35 11.11
N ILE A 51 -5.51 28.31 11.87
CA ILE A 51 -5.23 26.99 11.33
C ILE A 51 -6.56 26.26 11.11
N HIS A 52 -6.65 25.57 9.98
CA HIS A 52 -7.79 24.73 9.61
C HIS A 52 -7.35 23.27 9.65
N GLN A 53 -8.31 22.39 9.87
CA GLN A 53 -8.08 20.95 9.92
C GLN A 53 -9.09 20.22 9.05
N MET A 54 -8.63 19.15 8.41
CA MET A 54 -9.46 18.21 7.67
C MET A 54 -9.33 16.83 8.28
N VAL A 55 -10.48 16.19 8.53
CA VAL A 55 -10.52 14.77 8.91
C VAL A 55 -11.01 13.95 7.72
N LEU A 56 -10.15 13.06 7.23
CA LEU A 56 -10.49 12.04 6.23
C LEU A 56 -10.77 10.73 6.96
N THR A 57 -11.96 10.16 6.77
CA THR A 57 -12.32 8.87 7.35
C THR A 57 -12.35 7.82 6.27
N TYR A 58 -11.69 6.68 6.52
CA TYR A 58 -11.63 5.53 5.63
C TYR A 58 -12.24 4.34 6.33
N THR A 59 -13.18 3.65 5.70
CA THR A 59 -13.83 2.46 6.27
C THR A 59 -13.47 1.24 5.44
N PHE A 60 -13.07 0.17 6.11
CA PHE A 60 -12.75 -1.09 5.45
C PHE A 60 -13.05 -2.29 6.35
N ASP A 61 -13.30 -3.43 5.71
CA ASP A 61 -13.52 -4.70 6.38
C ASP A 61 -12.23 -5.52 6.32
N ALA A 62 -11.83 -6.09 7.45
CA ALA A 62 -10.77 -7.09 7.50
C ALA A 62 -11.42 -8.47 7.61
N ASP A 63 -11.10 -9.36 6.67
CA ASP A 63 -11.54 -10.75 6.69
C ASP A 63 -10.31 -11.66 6.50
N PRO A 64 -9.63 -12.07 7.59
CA PRO A 64 -8.50 -12.97 7.48
C PRO A 64 -8.95 -14.33 6.90
N GLU A 65 -8.13 -14.90 6.02
CA GLU A 65 -8.43 -16.15 5.32
C GLU A 65 -7.47 -17.27 5.74
N GLY A 66 -8.01 -18.48 5.89
CA GLY A 66 -7.26 -19.69 6.24
C GLY A 66 -7.23 -19.96 7.75
N ASP A 67 -6.16 -20.61 8.21
CA ASP A 67 -5.96 -20.96 9.63
C ASP A 67 -5.49 -19.76 10.48
N GLU A 68 -5.22 -18.61 9.85
CA GLU A 68 -4.83 -17.40 10.56
C GLU A 68 -6.03 -16.64 11.08
N SER A 69 -6.01 -16.31 12.38
CA SER A 69 -7.07 -15.53 13.04
C SER A 69 -6.90 -14.02 12.85
N THR A 70 -5.79 -13.58 12.27
CA THR A 70 -5.45 -12.16 12.12
C THR A 70 -4.78 -11.85 10.79
N ILE A 71 -5.05 -10.68 10.22
CA ILE A 71 -4.33 -10.11 9.08
C ILE A 71 -3.38 -9.00 9.55
N SER A 72 -2.13 -9.01 9.09
CA SER A 72 -1.17 -7.94 9.39
C SER A 72 -1.33 -6.81 8.39
N LEU A 73 -1.61 -5.59 8.85
CA LEU A 73 -1.91 -4.42 8.03
C LEU A 73 -1.01 -3.23 8.40
N VAL A 74 -0.56 -2.49 7.38
CA VAL A 74 0.18 -1.23 7.48
C VAL A 74 -0.55 -0.19 6.65
N PRO A 75 -1.14 0.86 7.25
CA PRO A 75 -1.72 1.97 6.50
C PRO A 75 -0.61 2.91 6.00
N ARG A 76 -0.69 3.34 4.74
CA ARG A 76 0.26 4.24 4.10
C ARG A 76 -0.48 5.31 3.29
N LEU A 77 0.09 6.52 3.26
CA LEU A 77 -0.29 7.56 2.29
C LEU A 77 0.95 7.94 1.48
N PRO A 78 1.23 7.23 0.36
CA PRO A 78 2.48 7.39 -0.38
C PRO A 78 2.75 8.83 -0.83
N SER A 79 1.72 9.61 -1.14
CA SER A 79 1.84 11.01 -1.55
C SER A 79 2.33 11.95 -0.45
N LEU A 80 2.19 11.57 0.81
CA LEU A 80 2.60 12.35 1.99
C LEU A 80 3.73 11.66 2.78
N HIS A 81 4.25 10.56 2.26
CA HIS A 81 5.27 9.75 2.94
C HIS A 81 6.66 10.35 2.77
N ALA A 82 7.55 10.13 3.73
CA ALA A 82 8.92 10.62 3.74
C ALA A 82 9.09 12.16 3.62
N GLN A 83 8.02 12.93 3.88
CA GLN A 83 8.02 14.39 3.86
C GLN A 83 7.82 14.92 5.28
N LEU A 84 8.86 14.92 6.11
CA LEU A 84 8.74 15.46 7.48
C LEU A 84 8.74 17.00 7.48
N TYR A 85 9.85 17.60 7.05
CA TYR A 85 10.03 19.06 7.04
C TYR A 85 9.74 19.69 5.68
N ASP A 86 9.71 18.87 4.62
CA ASP A 86 9.37 19.29 3.26
C ASP A 86 7.86 19.15 2.98
N SER A 87 7.08 18.70 3.98
CA SER A 87 5.63 18.59 3.83
C SER A 87 5.00 19.97 3.67
N PRO A 88 4.07 20.14 2.70
CA PRO A 88 3.29 21.37 2.58
C PRO A 88 2.23 21.51 3.69
N LEU A 89 2.01 20.45 4.49
CA LEU A 89 1.04 20.41 5.59
C LEU A 89 1.73 20.58 6.95
N ASP A 90 1.02 21.22 7.87
CA ASP A 90 1.48 21.48 9.24
C ASP A 90 1.45 20.22 10.11
N SER A 91 0.38 19.42 10.00
CA SER A 91 0.25 18.18 10.75
C SER A 91 -0.43 17.10 9.94
N MET A 92 0.04 15.87 10.11
CA MET A 92 -0.34 14.69 9.35
C MET A 92 -0.31 13.46 10.27
N VAL A 93 -1.40 13.21 10.97
CA VAL A 93 -1.53 12.10 11.92
C VAL A 93 -2.75 11.27 11.61
N TRP A 94 -2.72 10.00 11.99
CA TRP A 94 -3.81 9.08 11.78
C TRP A 94 -4.07 8.22 13.02
N ARG A 95 -5.29 7.71 13.12
CA ARG A 95 -5.69 6.73 14.13
C ARG A 95 -6.56 5.65 13.51
N LEU A 96 -6.40 4.42 13.99
CA LEU A 96 -7.21 3.28 13.61
C LEU A 96 -8.16 2.92 14.75
N GLU A 97 -9.44 2.84 14.43
CA GLU A 97 -10.54 2.58 15.35
C GLU A 97 -11.28 1.30 14.95
N SER A 98 -11.69 0.54 15.97
CA SER A 98 -12.61 -0.59 15.81
C SER A 98 -14.05 -0.10 15.67
N SER A 99 -14.95 -0.93 15.15
CA SER A 99 -16.40 -0.66 15.14
C SER A 99 -17.01 -0.32 16.50
N LYS A 100 -16.33 -0.70 17.60
CA LYS A 100 -16.73 -0.37 18.98
C LYS A 100 -16.23 1.01 19.46
N GLY A 101 -15.57 1.79 18.59
CA GLY A 101 -14.99 3.10 18.93
C GLY A 101 -13.67 3.02 19.72
N SER A 102 -13.12 1.83 19.95
CA SER A 102 -11.81 1.69 20.59
C SER A 102 -10.68 2.02 19.61
N ILE A 103 -9.79 2.93 20.01
CA ILE A 103 -8.55 3.21 19.28
C ILE A 103 -7.60 2.02 19.45
N LEU A 104 -7.21 1.41 18.33
CA LEU A 104 -6.31 0.25 18.30
C LEU A 104 -4.85 0.69 18.17
N THR A 105 -4.61 1.67 17.31
CA THR A 105 -3.28 2.24 17.08
C THR A 105 -3.40 3.64 16.47
N HIS A 106 -2.29 4.36 16.42
CA HIS A 106 -2.17 5.69 15.83
C HIS A 106 -0.73 5.92 15.37
N GLY A 107 -0.52 6.94 14.55
CA GLY A 107 0.81 7.29 14.07
C GLY A 107 0.84 8.57 13.24
N GLY A 108 2.04 8.95 12.81
CA GLY A 108 2.24 9.96 11.77
C GLY A 108 2.20 9.32 10.37
N LEU A 109 2.05 10.16 9.35
CA LEU A 109 2.10 9.72 7.94
C LEU A 109 3.50 9.73 7.31
N ILE A 110 4.49 10.24 8.04
CA ILE A 110 5.86 10.44 7.55
C ILE A 110 6.60 9.12 7.32
N HIS A 111 6.31 8.08 8.12
CA HIS A 111 7.01 6.80 8.08
C HIS A 111 6.03 5.63 8.13
N ASP A 112 6.50 4.47 7.70
CA ASP A 112 5.76 3.23 7.84
C ASP A 112 5.59 2.88 9.32
N PRO A 113 4.34 2.73 9.80
CA PRO A 113 4.12 2.27 11.16
C PRO A 113 4.43 0.77 11.28
N SER A 114 4.63 0.33 12.51
CA SER A 114 4.68 -1.11 12.83
C SER A 114 3.38 -1.79 12.35
N PRO A 115 3.48 -2.99 11.75
CA PRO A 115 2.29 -3.70 11.29
C PRO A 115 1.32 -4.03 12.44
N VAL A 116 0.04 -3.80 12.19
CA VAL A 116 -1.05 -4.03 13.14
C VAL A 116 -1.76 -5.32 12.78
N LYS A 117 -1.96 -6.21 13.74
CA LYS A 117 -2.73 -7.44 13.54
C LYS A 117 -4.21 -7.18 13.78
N LEU A 118 -5.03 -7.35 12.75
CA LEU A 118 -6.47 -7.15 12.80
C LEU A 118 -7.20 -8.49 12.73
N VAL A 119 -8.23 -8.66 13.55
CA VAL A 119 -9.15 -9.81 13.49
C VAL A 119 -10.26 -9.55 12.48
N LYS A 120 -11.11 -10.53 12.22
CA LYS A 120 -12.30 -10.33 11.40
C LYS A 120 -13.17 -9.21 11.99
N GLY A 121 -13.45 -8.18 11.20
CA GLY A 121 -14.23 -7.04 11.69
C GLY A 121 -14.24 -5.84 10.75
N LYS A 122 -15.01 -4.83 11.16
CA LYS A 122 -15.07 -3.53 10.47
C LYS A 122 -14.19 -2.52 11.20
N TYR A 123 -13.42 -1.76 10.44
CA TYR A 123 -12.48 -0.79 10.96
C TYR A 123 -12.66 0.57 10.28
N SER A 124 -12.34 1.62 11.01
CA SER A 124 -12.28 2.98 10.51
C SER A 124 -10.91 3.58 10.79
N LEU A 125 -10.26 4.12 9.77
CA LEU A 125 -9.03 4.88 9.91
C LEU A 125 -9.34 6.35 9.67
N SER A 126 -8.99 7.20 10.64
CA SER A 126 -9.19 8.64 10.54
C SER A 126 -7.83 9.32 10.38
N VAL A 127 -7.68 10.15 9.36
CA VAL A 127 -6.49 10.96 9.09
C VAL A 127 -6.81 12.42 9.35
N LEU A 128 -6.03 13.06 10.20
CA LEU A 128 -6.07 14.49 10.47
C LEU A 128 -4.97 15.19 9.68
N LEU A 129 -5.38 16.11 8.79
CA LEU A 129 -4.49 17.01 8.06
C LEU A 129 -4.73 18.44 8.55
N ARG A 130 -3.66 19.22 8.75
CA ARG A 130 -3.75 20.62 9.19
C ARG A 130 -3.01 21.55 8.23
N HIS A 131 -3.61 22.70 7.95
CA HIS A 131 -3.01 23.75 7.13
C HIS A 131 -3.68 25.11 7.41
N THR A 132 -3.00 26.22 7.18
CA THR A 132 -3.57 27.57 7.35
C THR A 132 -4.53 27.95 6.22
N GLU A 133 -4.25 27.51 5.00
CA GLU A 133 -5.07 27.70 3.81
C GLU A 133 -6.04 26.52 3.59
N PRO A 134 -7.36 26.73 3.66
CA PRO A 134 -8.36 25.66 3.45
C PRO A 134 -8.34 25.06 2.04
N ALA A 135 -7.94 25.83 1.03
CA ALA A 135 -7.88 25.36 -0.36
C ALA A 135 -6.86 24.21 -0.54
N GLN A 136 -5.75 24.24 0.19
CA GLN A 136 -4.78 23.13 0.21
C GLN A 136 -5.37 21.86 0.81
N LEU A 137 -6.22 21.99 1.83
CA LEU A 137 -6.94 20.85 2.41
C LEU A 137 -7.98 20.31 1.43
N ASP A 138 -8.75 21.18 0.76
CA ASP A 138 -9.77 20.75 -0.21
C ASP A 138 -9.16 19.98 -1.40
N ALA A 139 -7.94 20.34 -1.82
CA ALA A 139 -7.20 19.61 -2.85
C ALA A 139 -6.87 18.15 -2.44
N LEU A 140 -6.85 17.86 -1.15
CA LEU A 140 -6.54 16.54 -0.57
C LEU A 140 -7.77 15.78 -0.08
N LYS A 141 -8.99 16.26 -0.33
CA LYS A 141 -10.22 15.63 0.20
C LYS A 141 -10.46 14.19 -0.29
N ASP A 142 -9.88 13.85 -1.44
CA ASP A 142 -10.04 12.57 -2.13
C ASP A 142 -8.77 11.70 -2.07
N LEU A 143 -7.87 11.99 -1.13
CA LEU A 143 -6.57 11.32 -1.00
C LEU A 143 -6.73 9.80 -0.83
N PRO A 144 -6.14 8.95 -1.68
CA PRO A 144 -6.27 7.51 -1.55
C PRO A 144 -5.34 6.95 -0.47
N LEU A 145 -5.90 6.21 0.48
CA LEU A 145 -5.15 5.44 1.48
C LEU A 145 -4.72 4.10 0.90
N LEU A 146 -3.45 3.75 1.06
CA LEU A 146 -2.89 2.46 0.70
C LEU A 146 -2.85 1.55 1.93
N LEU A 147 -3.58 0.44 1.88
CA LEU A 147 -3.52 -0.61 2.89
C LEU A 147 -2.57 -1.71 2.40
N SER A 148 -1.41 -1.81 3.03
CA SER A 148 -0.44 -2.88 2.79
C SER A 148 -0.70 -4.03 3.75
N MET A 149 -1.16 -5.16 3.24
CA MET A 149 -1.53 -6.35 4.02
C MET A 149 -0.59 -7.51 3.71
N LYS A 150 -0.13 -8.23 4.74
CA LYS A 150 0.67 -9.44 4.50
C LYS A 150 -0.20 -10.59 4.04
N LEU A 151 0.27 -11.34 3.03
CA LEU A 151 -0.34 -12.61 2.65
C LEU A 151 -0.07 -13.67 3.73
N PRO A 152 -1.08 -14.50 4.09
CA PRO A 152 -0.89 -15.60 5.04
C PRO A 152 0.05 -16.68 4.49
N LYS A 153 0.04 -16.87 3.16
CA LYS A 153 0.96 -17.75 2.43
C LYS A 153 1.52 -16.99 1.24
N LYS A 154 2.85 -17.07 1.06
CA LYS A 154 3.51 -16.51 -0.11
C LYS A 154 2.99 -17.18 -1.38
N ILE A 155 2.86 -16.41 -2.45
CA ILE A 155 2.48 -16.94 -3.76
C ILE A 155 3.74 -17.06 -4.61
N ASP A 156 4.13 -18.29 -4.91
CA ASP A 156 5.27 -18.57 -5.77
C ASP A 156 4.88 -18.35 -7.24
N LEU A 157 5.75 -17.66 -7.97
CA LEU A 157 5.58 -17.41 -9.39
C LEU A 157 6.48 -18.35 -10.19
N PRO A 158 5.94 -19.04 -11.20
CA PRO A 158 6.75 -19.89 -12.06
C PRO A 158 7.71 -19.03 -12.89
N ILE A 159 8.92 -19.52 -13.08
CA ILE A 159 9.95 -18.88 -13.91
C ILE A 159 10.30 -19.84 -15.04
N TYR A 160 10.35 -19.30 -16.25
CA TYR A 160 10.59 -20.05 -17.49
C TYR A 160 11.84 -19.53 -18.19
N ASN A 161 12.48 -20.42 -18.96
CA ASN A 161 13.65 -20.08 -19.79
C ASN A 161 13.26 -19.50 -21.16
N ASP A 162 12.03 -19.75 -21.61
CA ASP A 162 11.55 -19.31 -22.91
C ASP A 162 10.18 -18.63 -22.82
N ARG A 163 9.94 -17.73 -23.75
CA ARG A 163 8.71 -16.93 -23.80
C ARG A 163 7.47 -17.77 -24.15
N GLY A 164 7.64 -18.83 -24.94
CA GLY A 164 6.54 -19.69 -25.39
C GLY A 164 5.89 -20.41 -24.22
N SER A 165 6.71 -21.11 -23.42
CA SER A 165 6.32 -21.77 -22.18
C SER A 165 5.73 -20.79 -21.18
N ALA A 166 6.30 -19.60 -21.02
CA ALA A 166 5.74 -18.58 -20.13
C ALA A 166 4.33 -18.14 -20.56
N SER A 167 4.11 -17.97 -21.88
CA SER A 167 2.82 -17.53 -22.43
C SER A 167 1.76 -18.62 -22.38
N SER A 168 2.16 -19.90 -22.40
CA SER A 168 1.27 -21.06 -22.37
C SER A 168 1.04 -21.63 -20.96
N GLY A 169 1.55 -20.96 -19.91
CA GLY A 169 1.46 -21.44 -18.53
C GLY A 169 2.27 -22.71 -18.28
N GLY A 170 3.33 -22.94 -19.04
CA GLY A 170 4.21 -24.11 -18.96
C GLY A 170 3.81 -25.26 -19.89
N TYR A 171 2.80 -25.09 -20.75
CA TYR A 171 2.44 -26.12 -21.73
C TYR A 171 3.56 -26.27 -22.78
N GLY A 172 4.14 -27.47 -22.86
CA GLY A 172 5.25 -27.79 -23.75
C GLY A 172 6.63 -27.47 -23.17
N ASP A 173 6.73 -27.07 -21.89
CA ASP A 173 8.03 -26.82 -21.25
C ASP A 173 8.84 -28.12 -21.18
N THR A 174 9.89 -28.17 -21.99
CA THR A 174 10.87 -29.27 -22.05
C THR A 174 12.17 -28.90 -21.32
N SER A 175 12.26 -27.69 -20.74
CA SER A 175 13.47 -27.18 -20.12
C SER A 175 13.56 -27.62 -18.65
N LYS A 176 14.66 -28.30 -18.28
CA LYS A 176 14.79 -29.01 -16.99
C LYS A 176 15.06 -28.12 -15.76
N SER A 177 15.39 -26.85 -15.92
CA SER A 177 15.55 -25.90 -14.81
C SER A 177 15.94 -24.52 -15.35
N VAL A 178 15.50 -23.43 -14.70
CA VAL A 178 16.08 -22.10 -14.93
C VAL A 178 17.45 -21.96 -14.27
N ASP A 179 17.76 -22.84 -13.31
CA ASP A 179 19.05 -22.87 -12.62
C ASP A 179 20.20 -23.11 -13.60
N GLY A 180 21.28 -22.37 -13.44
CA GLY A 180 22.44 -22.52 -14.31
C GLY A 180 23.61 -21.62 -13.95
N TRP A 181 24.53 -21.48 -14.89
CA TRP A 181 25.70 -20.61 -14.76
C TRP A 181 25.70 -19.59 -15.89
N ILE A 182 25.93 -18.32 -15.53
CA ILE A 182 26.14 -17.24 -16.48
C ILE A 182 27.64 -16.89 -16.49
N ARG A 183 28.23 -16.82 -17.67
CA ARG A 183 29.63 -16.40 -17.85
C ARG A 183 29.72 -14.87 -17.80
N ARG A 184 30.90 -14.35 -17.46
CA ARG A 184 31.15 -12.90 -17.51
C ARG A 184 30.89 -12.38 -18.93
N GLY A 185 30.08 -11.32 -19.05
CA GLY A 185 29.65 -10.77 -20.34
C GLY A 185 28.52 -11.53 -21.03
N GLY A 186 28.07 -12.66 -20.47
CA GLY A 186 26.89 -13.38 -20.95
C GLY A 186 25.60 -12.76 -20.45
N HIS A 187 24.54 -12.91 -21.24
CA HIS A 187 23.17 -12.56 -20.88
C HIS A 187 22.30 -13.83 -20.91
N LYS A 188 21.29 -13.88 -20.07
CA LYS A 188 20.27 -14.94 -20.09
C LYS A 188 18.93 -14.31 -19.73
N ASP A 189 17.95 -14.50 -20.61
CA ASP A 189 16.59 -14.03 -20.39
C ASP A 189 15.84 -15.02 -19.49
N ILE A 190 15.03 -14.48 -18.59
CA ILE A 190 14.12 -15.24 -17.74
C ILE A 190 12.73 -14.62 -17.84
N TYR A 191 11.72 -15.46 -17.85
CA TYR A 191 10.32 -15.04 -17.99
C TYR A 191 9.55 -15.46 -16.74
N ILE A 192 8.88 -14.51 -16.09
CA ILE A 192 8.07 -14.78 -14.90
C ILE A 192 6.61 -14.93 -15.37
N GLY A 193 6.01 -16.07 -15.06
CA GLY A 193 4.61 -16.33 -15.38
C GLY A 193 3.66 -15.81 -14.30
N ALA A 194 2.37 -15.82 -14.65
CA ALA A 194 1.30 -15.55 -13.69
C ALA A 194 1.25 -16.64 -12.59
N PRO A 195 0.67 -16.34 -11.42
CA PRO A 195 0.44 -17.34 -10.39
C PRO A 195 -0.34 -18.55 -10.94
N THR A 196 0.21 -19.77 -10.78
CA THR A 196 -0.47 -21.00 -11.19
C THR A 196 -1.54 -21.43 -10.17
N THR A 197 -1.39 -21.04 -8.91
CA THR A 197 -2.32 -21.36 -7.84
C THR A 197 -3.52 -20.41 -7.83
N THR A 198 -4.68 -20.92 -7.42
CA THR A 198 -5.85 -20.09 -7.15
C THR A 198 -5.50 -19.00 -6.14
N LEU A 199 -5.77 -17.74 -6.49
CA LEU A 199 -5.55 -16.60 -5.61
C LEU A 199 -6.44 -16.70 -4.36
N PRO A 200 -5.92 -16.35 -3.16
CA PRO A 200 -6.72 -16.19 -1.94
C PRO A 200 -7.97 -15.30 -2.17
N LYS A 201 -9.09 -15.64 -1.53
CA LYS A 201 -10.33 -14.84 -1.52
C LYS A 201 -10.14 -13.44 -0.92
N LEU A 202 -9.12 -13.26 -0.08
CA LEU A 202 -8.72 -11.95 0.44
C LEU A 202 -8.40 -10.95 -0.68
N ILE A 203 -7.86 -11.44 -1.81
CA ILE A 203 -7.46 -10.63 -2.96
C ILE A 203 -8.70 -10.28 -3.77
N THR A 204 -8.88 -8.98 -4.01
CA THR A 204 -9.98 -8.43 -4.81
C THR A 204 -9.42 -7.87 -6.12
N SER A 205 -10.28 -7.75 -7.14
CA SER A 205 -9.92 -7.09 -8.39
C SER A 205 -9.43 -5.67 -8.15
N GLY A 206 -8.29 -5.31 -8.73
CA GLY A 206 -7.68 -3.99 -8.57
C GLY A 206 -6.66 -3.88 -7.44
N ASP A 207 -6.52 -4.92 -6.61
CA ASP A 207 -5.40 -5.02 -5.67
C ASP A 207 -4.07 -5.19 -6.43
N VAL A 208 -2.99 -4.69 -5.85
CA VAL A 208 -1.62 -4.91 -6.33
C VAL A 208 -0.95 -5.93 -5.44
N LEU A 209 -0.47 -7.03 -6.02
CA LEU A 209 0.35 -8.02 -5.32
C LEU A 209 1.80 -7.60 -5.41
N VAL A 210 2.44 -7.41 -4.26
CA VAL A 210 3.82 -6.96 -4.15
C VAL A 210 4.69 -8.10 -3.64
N GLY A 211 5.89 -8.18 -4.18
CA GLY A 211 6.82 -9.25 -3.89
C GLY A 211 8.24 -8.91 -4.31
N THR A 212 9.05 -9.96 -4.39
CA THR A 212 10.47 -9.84 -4.74
C THR A 212 10.89 -10.95 -5.69
N VAL A 213 11.81 -10.60 -6.58
CA VAL A 213 12.52 -11.52 -7.47
C VAL A 213 13.97 -11.56 -7.04
N HIS A 214 14.44 -12.73 -6.66
CA HIS A 214 15.85 -12.99 -6.44
C HIS A 214 16.44 -13.64 -7.68
N VAL A 215 17.54 -13.09 -8.20
CA VAL A 215 18.29 -13.68 -9.33
C VAL A 215 19.00 -14.97 -8.90
N ASN A 216 19.46 -15.00 -7.65
CA ASN A 216 19.99 -16.20 -7.02
C ASN A 216 19.45 -16.31 -5.59
N ARG A 217 18.54 -17.27 -5.37
CA ARG A 217 17.93 -17.55 -4.06
C ARG A 217 18.91 -17.93 -2.95
N GLU A 218 20.14 -18.35 -3.29
CA GLU A 218 21.17 -18.72 -2.31
C GLU A 218 21.99 -17.53 -1.82
N VAL A 219 22.02 -16.45 -2.62
CA VAL A 219 22.77 -15.24 -2.26
C VAL A 219 21.84 -14.34 -1.47
N LYS A 220 22.22 -14.05 -0.22
CA LYS A 220 21.58 -13.00 0.58
C LYS A 220 21.93 -11.65 -0.04
N GLY A 221 21.10 -11.19 -0.97
CA GLY A 221 21.25 -9.93 -1.68
C GLY A 221 19.92 -9.22 -1.87
N VAL A 222 19.99 -7.99 -2.38
CA VAL A 222 18.81 -7.16 -2.66
C VAL A 222 17.97 -7.84 -3.74
N GLY A 223 16.75 -8.24 -3.38
CA GLY A 223 15.76 -8.72 -4.34
C GLY A 223 15.23 -7.56 -5.18
N LEU A 224 14.92 -7.83 -6.44
CA LEU A 224 14.27 -6.86 -7.32
C LEU A 224 12.78 -6.78 -6.93
N PRO A 225 12.21 -5.58 -6.75
CA PRO A 225 10.80 -5.44 -6.41
C PRO A 225 9.93 -5.92 -7.57
N LEU A 226 8.85 -6.62 -7.24
CA LEU A 226 7.87 -7.11 -8.19
C LEU A 226 6.49 -6.63 -7.78
N ALA A 227 5.72 -6.15 -8.76
CA ALA A 227 4.32 -5.81 -8.59
C ALA A 227 3.50 -6.48 -9.70
N SER A 228 2.37 -7.07 -9.33
CA SER A 228 1.41 -7.68 -10.27
C SER A 228 0.00 -7.24 -9.91
N LEU A 229 -0.79 -6.84 -10.91
CA LEU A 229 -2.20 -6.54 -10.68
C LEU A 229 -3.00 -7.83 -10.46
N ALA A 230 -3.89 -7.82 -9.48
CA ALA A 230 -4.84 -8.89 -9.27
C ALA A 230 -5.89 -8.88 -10.40
N PRO A 231 -5.98 -9.95 -11.21
CA PRO A 231 -6.97 -10.02 -12.27
C PRO A 231 -8.39 -10.11 -11.68
N PRO A 232 -9.42 -9.66 -12.43
CA PRO A 232 -10.79 -9.91 -12.03
C PRO A 232 -11.07 -11.41 -11.94
N ALA A 233 -11.93 -11.80 -11.00
CA ALA A 233 -12.31 -13.20 -10.85
C ALA A 233 -12.88 -13.76 -12.16
N ALA A 234 -12.40 -14.93 -12.58
CA ALA A 234 -12.87 -15.57 -13.81
C ALA A 234 -14.39 -15.84 -13.71
N SER A 235 -15.17 -15.32 -14.66
CA SER A 235 -16.59 -15.65 -14.75
C SER A 235 -16.74 -17.14 -15.05
N LYS A 236 -17.53 -17.87 -14.25
CA LYS A 236 -17.84 -19.27 -14.56
C LYS A 236 -18.48 -19.33 -15.96
N PRO A 237 -17.98 -20.16 -16.89
CA PRO A 237 -18.60 -20.28 -18.19
C PRO A 237 -20.03 -20.80 -17.99
N LYS A 238 -21.03 -20.05 -18.47
CA LYS A 238 -22.39 -20.57 -18.60
C LYS A 238 -22.29 -21.75 -19.57
N LYS A 239 -22.50 -22.98 -19.08
CA LYS A 239 -22.65 -24.14 -19.94
C LYS A 239 -23.71 -23.80 -20.99
N ALA A 240 -23.31 -23.72 -22.25
CA ALA A 240 -24.27 -23.68 -23.36
C ALA A 240 -25.14 -24.93 -23.21
N LYS A 241 -26.45 -24.75 -23.03
CA LYS A 241 -27.39 -25.85 -23.18
C LYS A 241 -27.31 -26.25 -24.66
N GLY A 242 -26.72 -27.41 -24.92
CA GLY A 242 -26.81 -28.08 -26.22
C GLY A 242 -28.23 -28.56 -26.49
#